data_AF-A0A3M0L368-F1
#
_entry.id   AF-A0A3M0L368-F1
#
_cell.length_a   1.000
_cell.length_b   1.000
_cell.length_c   1.000
_cell.angle_alpha   90.00
_cell.angle_beta   90.00
_cell.angle_gamma   90.00
#
_symmetry.space_group_name_H-M   'P 1'
#
loop_
_entity.id
_entity.type
_entity.pdbx_description
1 polymer ?
#
loop_
_entity_poly.entity_id
_entity_poly.type
_entity_poly.pdbx_seq_one_letter_code
_entity_poly.pdbx_strand_id
1 'polypeptide(L)'
;MAPRDYDCEKEKAKRFFQEFYRDGTDGRKEFPYRDQLTALARRKQVALWVALDDVAEDDPELAEAVVDNARRYGRVFSDAVYELLPLYGSAEVREPRIRELYFRTPSCSKALSPRELRAGSVGASVTVQGIVASAVRPLLRVATYSCDQCGAEACQPIESPTFTPLLLCPSRECQTNRSGGRLYLRSQGSKFIKFQQLQIQEHDDRHVQLLSIQLFCKVMELVVDEGKKPLEKIVNKSLYPL
;
A
#
# COMPACT_ATOMS: atom_id res chain seq x y z
N MET A 1 22.45 13.93 9.60
CA MET A 1 22.61 13.11 8.38
C MET A 1 22.85 14.05 7.23
N ALA A 2 23.93 13.86 6.46
CA ALA A 2 24.15 14.63 5.25
C ALA A 2 22.98 14.41 4.26
N PRO A 3 22.61 15.42 3.46
CA PRO A 3 21.58 15.24 2.44
C PRO A 3 22.04 14.16 1.46
N ARG A 4 21.29 13.07 1.39
CA ARG A 4 21.53 12.01 0.39
C ARG A 4 21.04 12.47 -0.97
N ASP A 5 21.85 12.20 -1.99
CA ASP A 5 21.48 12.43 -3.39
C ASP A 5 20.64 11.25 -3.89
N TYR A 6 19.33 11.48 -4.03
CA TYR A 6 18.38 10.44 -4.44
C TYR A 6 18.48 10.08 -5.91
N ASP A 7 19.09 10.93 -6.75
CA ASP A 7 19.33 10.60 -8.15
C ASP A 7 20.46 9.56 -8.26
N CYS A 8 21.51 9.69 -7.46
CA CYS A 8 22.56 8.68 -7.35
C CYS A 8 22.00 7.33 -6.86
N GLU A 9 21.16 7.36 -5.83
CA GLU A 9 20.52 6.15 -5.28
C GLU A 9 19.56 5.48 -6.28
N LYS A 10 18.90 6.29 -7.13
CA LYS A 10 18.08 5.78 -8.24
C LYS A 10 18.92 5.02 -9.26
N GLU A 11 20.10 5.53 -9.63
CA GLU A 11 21.01 4.84 -10.55
C GLU A 11 21.55 3.53 -9.94
N LYS A 12 21.83 3.50 -8.64
CA LYS A 12 22.17 2.25 -7.94
C LYS A 12 21.02 1.24 -8.00
N ALA A 13 19.79 1.67 -7.73
CA ALA A 13 18.62 0.79 -7.83
C ALA A 13 18.41 0.24 -9.24
N LYS A 14 18.64 1.04 -10.29
CA LYS A 14 18.59 0.56 -11.68
C LYS A 14 19.64 -0.51 -11.96
N ARG A 15 20.88 -0.28 -11.50
CA ARG A 15 21.98 -1.24 -11.63
C ARG A 15 21.63 -2.55 -10.97
N PHE A 16 21.12 -2.51 -9.73
CA PHE A 16 20.65 -3.69 -9.00
C PHE A 16 19.63 -4.49 -9.82
N PHE A 17 18.59 -3.85 -10.36
CA PHE A 17 17.57 -4.54 -11.16
C PHE A 17 18.12 -5.17 -12.45
N GLN A 18 19.17 -4.59 -13.04
CA GLN A 18 19.78 -5.08 -14.26
C GLN A 18 20.86 -6.14 -13.99
N GLU A 19 21.68 -6.00 -12.96
CA GLU A 19 22.90 -6.79 -12.79
C GLU A 19 22.73 -7.94 -11.79
N PHE A 20 21.79 -7.86 -10.85
CA PHE A 20 21.62 -8.87 -9.82
C PHE A 20 21.26 -10.25 -10.40
N TYR A 21 22.04 -11.26 -10.02
CA TYR A 21 21.81 -12.66 -10.38
C TYR A 21 21.98 -13.57 -9.17
N ARG A 22 21.33 -14.73 -9.21
CA ARG A 22 21.59 -15.84 -8.30
C ARG A 22 22.14 -17.02 -9.09
N ASP A 23 23.05 -17.77 -8.48
CA ASP A 23 23.51 -19.03 -9.04
C ASP A 23 22.41 -20.08 -8.84
N GLY A 24 21.76 -20.46 -9.94
CA GLY A 24 20.75 -21.52 -9.92
C GLY A 24 21.37 -22.87 -9.59
N THR A 25 20.56 -23.79 -9.08
CA THR A 25 20.98 -25.16 -8.73
C THR A 25 21.61 -25.92 -9.91
N ASP A 26 21.27 -25.49 -11.13
CA ASP A 26 21.73 -26.08 -12.39
C ASP A 26 23.00 -25.41 -12.95
N GLY A 27 23.64 -24.52 -12.18
CA GLY A 27 24.84 -23.77 -12.59
C GLY A 27 24.57 -22.66 -13.62
N ARG A 28 23.30 -22.35 -13.89
CA ARG A 28 22.89 -21.21 -14.73
C ARG A 28 22.67 -19.98 -13.87
N LYS A 29 23.06 -18.82 -14.39
CA LYS A 29 22.75 -17.52 -13.77
C LYS A 29 21.27 -17.23 -13.95
N GLU A 30 20.54 -17.16 -12.85
CA GLU A 30 19.15 -16.74 -12.82
C GLU A 30 19.09 -15.24 -12.53
N PHE A 31 18.20 -14.51 -13.20
CA PHE A 31 18.00 -13.07 -13.00
C PHE A 31 16.58 -12.80 -12.49
N PRO A 32 16.30 -13.03 -11.19
CA PRO A 32 14.94 -13.01 -10.65
C PRO A 32 14.20 -11.70 -10.93
N TYR A 33 14.92 -10.58 -10.85
CA TYR A 33 14.35 -9.24 -11.04
C TYR A 33 14.09 -8.91 -12.51
N ARG A 34 14.95 -9.34 -13.44
CA ARG A 34 14.70 -9.17 -14.87
C ARG A 34 13.47 -9.96 -15.32
N ASP A 35 13.31 -11.17 -14.80
CA ASP A 35 12.15 -12.01 -15.09
C ASP A 35 10.87 -11.37 -14.55
N GLN A 36 10.90 -10.83 -13.33
CA GLN A 36 9.79 -10.05 -12.77
C GLN A 36 9.47 -8.80 -13.59
N LEU A 37 10.48 -8.03 -14.03
CA LEU A 37 10.29 -6.86 -14.89
C LEU A 37 9.66 -7.22 -16.23
N THR A 38 10.08 -8.34 -16.83
CA THR A 38 9.50 -8.86 -18.06
C THR A 38 8.05 -9.31 -17.85
N ALA A 39 7.74 -9.94 -16.70
CA ALA A 39 6.39 -10.33 -16.34
C ALA A 39 5.47 -9.11 -16.10
N LEU A 40 6.00 -8.04 -15.49
CA LEU A 40 5.33 -6.76 -15.30
C LEU A 40 5.05 -6.07 -16.64
N ALA A 41 6.04 -6.00 -17.53
CA ALA A 41 5.89 -5.42 -18.86
C ALA A 41 4.83 -6.15 -19.69
N ARG A 42 4.73 -7.47 -19.54
CA ARG A 42 3.70 -8.32 -20.17
C ARG A 42 2.36 -8.33 -19.45
N ARG A 43 2.20 -7.55 -18.37
CA ARG A 43 0.99 -7.50 -17.51
C ARG A 43 0.56 -8.86 -16.94
N LYS A 44 1.49 -9.81 -16.82
CA LYS A 44 1.25 -11.09 -16.12
C LYS A 44 1.33 -10.93 -14.60
N GLN A 45 2.07 -9.93 -14.16
CA GLN A 45 2.33 -9.60 -12.76
C GLN A 45 1.89 -8.15 -12.52
N VAL A 46 1.41 -7.83 -11.31
CA VAL A 46 0.80 -6.52 -11.01
C VAL A 46 1.64 -5.66 -10.06
N ALA A 47 2.45 -6.26 -9.19
CA ALA A 47 3.41 -5.53 -8.36
C ALA A 47 4.83 -6.15 -8.40
N LEU A 48 5.83 -5.44 -7.90
CA LEU A 48 7.23 -5.91 -7.88
C LEU A 48 7.67 -6.22 -6.44
N TRP A 49 8.39 -7.32 -6.23
CA TRP A 49 8.85 -7.70 -4.89
C TRP A 49 10.35 -7.74 -4.84
N VAL A 50 10.87 -6.83 -4.03
CA VAL A 50 12.30 -6.61 -3.85
C VAL A 50 12.69 -7.17 -2.49
N ALA A 51 13.54 -8.19 -2.47
CA ALA A 51 14.08 -8.70 -1.22
C ALA A 51 15.21 -7.79 -0.75
N LEU A 52 15.10 -7.26 0.47
CA LEU A 52 16.17 -6.42 1.03
C LEU A 52 17.43 -7.22 1.34
N ASP A 53 17.32 -8.54 1.51
CA ASP A 53 18.49 -9.42 1.61
C ASP A 53 19.31 -9.39 0.32
N ASP A 54 18.65 -9.44 -0.86
CA ASP A 54 19.33 -9.37 -2.16
C ASP A 54 19.96 -8.00 -2.40
N VAL A 55 19.26 -6.93 -1.98
CA VAL A 55 19.82 -5.58 -2.06
C VAL A 55 21.04 -5.46 -1.15
N ALA A 56 21.02 -6.09 0.03
CA ALA A 56 22.14 -6.07 0.96
C ALA A 56 23.35 -6.89 0.47
N GLU A 57 23.13 -7.92 -0.35
CA GLU A 57 24.20 -8.68 -1.00
C GLU A 57 24.95 -7.85 -2.05
N ASP A 58 24.24 -6.96 -2.77
CA ASP A 58 24.82 -6.09 -3.82
C ASP A 58 25.37 -4.76 -3.24
N ASP A 59 24.57 -4.06 -2.43
CA ASP A 59 24.92 -2.80 -1.77
C ASP A 59 24.30 -2.74 -0.35
N PRO A 60 25.09 -3.04 0.71
CA PRO A 60 24.60 -3.01 2.08
C PRO A 60 24.20 -1.59 2.54
N GLU A 61 24.84 -0.54 2.03
CA GLU A 61 24.51 0.84 2.40
C GLU A 61 23.13 1.22 1.85
N LEU A 62 22.82 0.80 0.62
CA LEU A 62 21.51 0.99 0.01
C LEU A 62 20.43 0.22 0.78
N ALA A 63 20.71 -1.01 1.22
CA ALA A 63 19.76 -1.80 1.98
C ALA A 63 19.41 -1.15 3.33
N GLU A 64 20.41 -0.71 4.10
CA GLU A 64 20.20 0.01 5.37
C GLU A 64 19.42 1.31 5.15
N ALA A 65 19.75 2.03 4.08
CA ALA A 65 19.06 3.26 3.71
C ALA A 65 17.57 3.05 3.43
N VAL A 66 17.22 1.95 2.74
CA VAL A 66 15.84 1.56 2.46
C VAL A 66 15.13 1.19 3.76
N VAL A 67 15.80 0.51 4.69
CA VAL A 67 15.23 0.16 6.00
C VAL A 67 14.91 1.42 6.81
N ASP A 68 15.77 2.42 6.83
CA ASP A 68 15.55 3.66 7.60
C ASP A 68 14.43 4.54 7.02
N ASN A 69 14.25 4.55 5.70
CA ASN A 69 13.28 5.42 5.03
C ASN A 69 12.53 4.73 3.89
N ALA A 70 11.83 3.66 4.23
CA ALA A 70 11.17 2.78 3.26
C ALA A 70 10.16 3.51 2.37
N ARG A 71 9.45 4.53 2.90
CA ARG A 71 8.46 5.29 2.12
C ARG A 71 9.10 6.08 0.98
N ARG A 72 10.25 6.73 1.24
CA ARG A 72 10.93 7.53 0.22
C ARG A 72 11.64 6.64 -0.77
N TYR A 73 12.35 5.63 -0.29
CA TYR A 73 13.01 4.65 -1.16
C TYR A 73 12.03 3.84 -2.00
N GLY A 74 10.80 3.61 -1.52
CA GLY A 74 9.74 3.03 -2.34
C GLY A 74 9.41 3.86 -3.58
N ARG A 75 9.44 5.20 -3.47
CA ARG A 75 9.27 6.08 -4.64
C ARG A 75 10.48 6.02 -5.57
N VAL A 76 11.70 6.11 -5.02
CA VAL A 76 12.95 6.05 -5.78
C VAL A 76 13.06 4.76 -6.60
N PHE A 77 12.78 3.61 -5.99
CA PHE A 77 12.76 2.33 -6.68
C PHE A 77 11.62 2.24 -7.70
N SER A 78 10.44 2.81 -7.40
CA SER A 78 9.34 2.84 -8.37
C SER A 78 9.76 3.63 -9.62
N ASP A 79 10.35 4.82 -9.42
CA ASP A 79 10.84 5.68 -10.50
C ASP A 79 11.93 4.98 -11.32
N ALA A 80 12.87 4.29 -10.67
CA ALA A 80 13.88 3.46 -11.34
C ALA A 80 13.23 2.40 -12.25
N VAL A 81 12.20 1.70 -11.76
CA VAL A 81 11.50 0.68 -12.56
C VAL A 81 10.71 1.30 -13.70
N TYR A 82 10.06 2.44 -13.50
CA TYR A 82 9.35 3.16 -14.57
C TYR A 82 10.28 3.50 -15.74
N GLU A 83 11.52 3.91 -15.46
CA GLU A 83 12.52 4.19 -16.50
C GLU A 83 13.04 2.91 -17.17
N LEU A 84 13.06 1.77 -16.47
CA LEU A 84 13.51 0.48 -17.03
C LEU A 84 12.45 -0.25 -17.86
N LEU A 85 11.17 -0.11 -17.53
CA LEU A 85 10.07 -0.85 -18.19
C LEU A 85 10.02 -0.72 -19.72
N PRO A 86 10.27 0.46 -20.33
CA PRO A 86 10.32 0.59 -21.79
C PRO A 86 11.35 -0.33 -22.47
N LEU A 87 12.42 -0.73 -21.76
CA LEU A 87 13.45 -1.63 -22.30
C LEU A 87 12.98 -3.09 -22.37
N TYR A 88 12.01 -3.48 -21.54
CA TYR A 88 11.52 -4.86 -21.44
C TYR A 88 10.14 -5.06 -22.08
N GLY A 89 9.45 -3.97 -22.43
CA GLY A 89 8.14 -3.97 -23.08
C GLY A 89 8.20 -3.70 -24.59
N SER A 90 7.18 -4.13 -25.33
CA SER A 90 6.98 -3.69 -26.72
C SER A 90 6.52 -2.22 -26.75
N ALA A 91 7.00 -1.44 -27.72
CA ALA A 91 6.88 0.03 -27.81
C ALA A 91 5.44 0.62 -27.81
N GLU A 92 4.40 -0.21 -27.72
CA GLU A 92 2.99 0.19 -27.84
C GLU A 92 2.24 0.30 -26.49
N VAL A 93 2.91 0.12 -25.35
CA VAL A 93 2.21 0.12 -24.05
C VAL A 93 2.05 1.54 -23.50
N ARG A 94 0.83 2.09 -23.66
CA ARG A 94 0.30 3.24 -22.90
C ARG A 94 0.66 3.12 -21.42
N GLU A 95 1.40 4.11 -20.91
CA GLU A 95 1.80 4.36 -19.51
C GLU A 95 1.77 3.11 -18.62
N PRO A 96 2.90 2.39 -18.47
CA PRO A 96 2.93 1.24 -17.59
C PRO A 96 2.86 1.73 -16.14
N ARG A 97 1.65 1.94 -15.61
CA ARG A 97 1.43 2.26 -14.20
C ARG A 97 1.75 1.02 -13.37
N ILE A 98 2.99 0.88 -12.92
CA ILE A 98 3.28 0.05 -11.76
C ILE A 98 2.36 0.56 -10.66
N ARG A 99 1.44 -0.28 -10.20
CA ARG A 99 0.53 0.18 -9.15
C ARG A 99 1.24 0.15 -7.80
N GLU A 100 2.09 -0.86 -7.56
CA GLU A 100 2.68 -1.08 -6.23
C GLU A 100 4.06 -1.77 -6.33
N LEU A 101 5.03 -1.29 -5.52
CA LEU A 101 6.34 -1.92 -5.30
C LEU A 101 6.46 -2.24 -3.82
N TYR A 102 6.90 -3.46 -3.50
CA TYR A 102 6.97 -3.95 -2.14
C TYR A 102 8.37 -4.42 -1.79
N PHE A 103 8.89 -3.89 -0.70
CA PHE A 103 10.08 -4.45 -0.06
C PHE A 103 9.67 -5.62 0.83
N ARG A 104 10.39 -6.73 0.68
CA ARG A 104 10.41 -7.80 1.67
C ARG A 104 11.48 -7.45 2.69
N THR A 105 11.07 -7.39 3.95
CA THR A 105 11.97 -7.13 5.08
C THR A 105 13.13 -8.12 5.11
N PRO A 106 14.31 -7.70 5.59
CA PRO A 106 15.45 -8.60 5.69
C PRO A 106 15.10 -9.79 6.57
N SER A 107 15.53 -10.99 6.18
CA SER A 107 15.30 -12.21 6.96
C SER A 107 15.95 -12.17 8.35
N CYS A 108 17.00 -11.36 8.51
CA CYS A 108 17.69 -11.12 9.78
C CYS A 108 16.96 -10.13 10.71
N SER A 109 15.91 -9.45 10.25
CA SER A 109 15.18 -8.48 11.09
C SER A 109 14.41 -9.21 12.21
N LYS A 110 14.74 -8.87 13.46
CA LYS A 110 14.00 -9.37 14.63
C LYS A 110 12.58 -8.81 14.60
N ALA A 111 11.60 -9.68 14.83
CA ALA A 111 10.23 -9.24 14.99
C ALA A 111 10.08 -8.47 16.30
N LEU A 112 9.47 -7.30 16.21
CA LEU A 112 9.14 -6.46 17.36
C LEU A 112 7.70 -6.75 17.81
N SER A 113 7.48 -6.61 19.11
CA SER A 113 6.13 -6.50 19.66
C SER A 113 5.57 -5.10 19.39
N PRO A 114 4.24 -4.94 19.20
CA PRO A 114 3.62 -3.62 19.06
C PRO A 114 3.98 -2.61 20.17
N ARG A 115 4.28 -3.05 21.40
CA ARG A 115 4.80 -2.23 22.52
C ARG A 115 6.18 -1.63 22.29
N GLU A 116 7.02 -2.30 21.51
CA GLU A 116 8.38 -1.84 21.21
C GLU A 116 8.40 -0.77 20.11
N LEU A 117 7.28 -0.57 19.41
CA LEU A 117 7.14 0.49 18.42
C LEU A 117 7.12 1.85 19.12
N ARG A 118 8.22 2.60 18.95
CA ARG A 118 8.39 3.95 19.49
C ARG A 118 8.56 4.95 18.36
N ALA A 119 8.61 6.24 18.71
CA ALA A 119 8.80 7.33 17.75
C ALA A 119 10.05 7.15 16.86
N GLY A 120 11.10 6.45 17.33
CA GLY A 120 12.29 6.15 16.53
C GLY A 120 12.05 5.21 15.35
N SER A 121 10.94 4.46 15.35
CA SER A 121 10.57 3.53 14.26
C SER A 121 9.75 4.20 13.16
N VAL A 122 9.46 5.50 13.27
CA VAL A 122 8.62 6.21 12.30
C VAL A 122 9.37 6.37 10.97
N GLY A 123 8.77 5.84 9.90
CA GLY A 123 9.33 5.90 8.55
C GLY A 123 10.25 4.73 8.19
N ALA A 124 10.67 3.96 9.19
CA ALA A 124 11.49 2.76 9.01
C ALA A 124 10.64 1.52 8.66
N SER A 125 11.27 0.55 8.01
CA SER A 125 10.71 -0.77 7.75
C SER A 125 10.86 -1.63 9.00
N VAL A 126 9.75 -2.01 9.63
CA VAL A 126 9.74 -2.85 10.83
C VAL A 126 8.92 -4.11 10.61
N THR A 127 9.39 -5.22 11.20
CA THR A 127 8.66 -6.49 11.23
C THR A 127 7.95 -6.60 12.57
N VAL A 128 6.62 -6.81 12.56
CA VAL A 128 5.80 -6.90 13.78
C VAL A 128 5.11 -8.26 13.82
N GLN A 129 5.05 -8.87 15.00
CA GLN A 129 4.30 -10.10 15.25
C GLN A 129 3.05 -9.82 16.08
N GLY A 130 1.94 -10.47 15.74
CA GLY A 130 0.68 -10.33 16.45
C GLY A 130 -0.45 -11.14 15.80
N ILE A 131 -1.56 -11.23 16.52
CA ILE A 131 -2.81 -11.84 16.04
C ILE A 131 -3.56 -10.81 15.21
N VAL A 132 -3.98 -11.20 14.02
CA VAL A 132 -4.69 -10.29 13.12
C VAL A 132 -6.18 -10.54 13.18
N ALA A 133 -6.93 -9.52 13.61
CA ALA A 133 -8.37 -9.46 13.50
C ALA A 133 -8.76 -8.56 12.32
N SER A 134 -9.79 -8.95 11.58
CA SER A 134 -10.30 -8.15 10.47
C SER A 134 -11.78 -7.88 10.60
N ALA A 135 -12.18 -6.66 10.28
CA ALA A 135 -13.58 -6.25 10.27
C ALA A 135 -13.87 -5.49 8.97
N VAL A 136 -14.84 -6.00 8.20
CA VAL A 136 -15.31 -5.32 7.00
C VAL A 136 -16.37 -4.31 7.39
N ARG A 137 -16.18 -3.05 6.98
CA ARG A 137 -17.12 -1.95 7.17
C ARG A 137 -17.34 -1.25 5.83
N PRO A 138 -18.56 -0.80 5.50
CA PRO A 138 -18.77 0.01 4.31
C PRO A 138 -18.21 1.43 4.54
N LEU A 139 -17.35 1.91 3.65
CA LEU A 139 -16.82 3.28 3.66
C LEU A 139 -17.56 4.12 2.62
N LEU A 140 -18.09 5.26 3.04
CA LEU A 140 -18.80 6.19 2.17
C LEU A 140 -17.81 6.89 1.23
N ARG A 141 -17.95 6.69 -0.08
CA ARG A 141 -17.08 7.31 -1.09
C ARG A 141 -17.74 8.51 -1.77
N VAL A 142 -19.05 8.44 -1.96
CA VAL A 142 -19.85 9.55 -2.48
C VAL A 142 -21.08 9.67 -1.60
N ALA A 143 -21.18 10.80 -0.89
CA ALA A 143 -22.35 11.16 -0.12
C ALA A 143 -23.35 11.90 -1.01
N THR A 144 -24.58 11.39 -1.06
CA THR A 144 -25.68 12.02 -1.80
C THR A 144 -26.68 12.59 -0.81
N TYR A 145 -26.99 13.88 -0.95
CA TYR A 145 -27.90 14.61 -0.10
C TYR A 145 -29.14 15.04 -0.87
N SER A 146 -30.30 15.01 -0.22
CA SER A 146 -31.55 15.56 -0.77
C SER A 146 -31.92 16.85 -0.03
N CYS A 147 -32.25 17.91 -0.77
CA CYS A 147 -32.77 19.15 -0.22
C CYS A 147 -34.27 19.03 0.11
N ASP A 148 -34.68 19.52 1.27
CA ASP A 148 -36.08 19.56 1.69
C ASP A 148 -36.94 20.59 0.95
N GLN A 149 -36.34 21.73 0.54
CA GLN A 149 -37.07 22.82 -0.11
C GLN A 149 -37.19 22.64 -1.62
N CYS A 150 -36.08 22.35 -2.32
CA CYS A 150 -36.06 22.28 -3.79
C CYS A 150 -36.04 20.84 -4.34
N GLY A 151 -35.93 19.82 -3.48
CA GLY A 151 -35.86 18.42 -3.91
C GLY A 151 -34.59 18.03 -4.69
N ALA A 152 -33.67 18.97 -4.92
CA ALA A 152 -32.45 18.72 -5.67
C ALA A 152 -31.50 17.80 -4.89
N GLU A 153 -30.80 16.93 -5.64
CA GLU A 153 -29.76 16.06 -5.11
C GLU A 153 -28.38 16.73 -5.25
N ALA A 154 -27.61 16.73 -4.16
CA ALA A 154 -26.24 17.22 -4.12
C ALA A 154 -25.29 16.06 -3.80
N CYS A 155 -24.20 15.93 -4.55
CA CYS A 155 -23.21 14.87 -4.37
C CYS A 155 -21.88 15.45 -3.85
N GLN A 156 -21.33 14.84 -2.81
CA GLN A 156 -20.02 15.18 -2.25
C GLN A 156 -19.10 13.95 -2.33
N PRO A 157 -17.99 14.01 -3.08
CA PRO A 157 -16.97 12.97 -3.03
C PRO A 157 -16.19 13.06 -1.70
N ILE A 158 -15.94 11.90 -1.09
CA ILE A 158 -15.24 11.79 0.20
C ILE A 158 -13.99 10.96 0.02
N GLU A 159 -12.84 11.56 0.30
CA GLU A 159 -11.54 10.89 0.20
C GLU A 159 -11.03 10.36 1.55
N SER A 160 -11.43 11.01 2.64
CA SER A 160 -10.95 10.73 4.00
C SER A 160 -11.97 9.92 4.82
N PRO A 161 -11.53 9.16 5.83
CA PRO A 161 -12.43 8.38 6.69
C PRO A 161 -13.35 9.26 7.55
N THR A 162 -12.94 10.49 7.81
CA THR A 162 -13.74 11.54 8.46
C THR A 162 -14.04 12.64 7.44
N PHE A 163 -15.28 13.12 7.40
CA PHE A 163 -15.69 14.18 6.48
C PHE A 163 -16.69 15.12 7.13
N THR A 164 -16.73 16.37 6.66
CA THR A 164 -17.72 17.36 7.06
C THR A 164 -18.89 17.32 6.07
N PRO A 165 -20.13 17.10 6.53
CA PRO A 165 -21.28 17.02 5.64
C PRO A 165 -21.66 18.39 5.07
N LEU A 166 -22.29 18.39 3.89
CA LEU A 166 -22.91 19.59 3.34
C LEU A 166 -24.20 19.91 4.11
N LEU A 167 -24.26 21.10 4.70
CA LEU A 167 -25.43 21.57 5.45
C LEU A 167 -26.36 22.45 4.61
N LEU A 168 -25.82 23.16 3.61
CA LEU A 168 -26.53 24.12 2.77
C LEU A 168 -26.63 23.61 1.34
N CYS A 169 -27.82 23.74 0.75
CA CYS A 169 -28.05 23.32 -0.63
C CYS A 169 -27.26 24.19 -1.64
N PRO A 170 -26.40 23.59 -2.49
CA PRO A 170 -25.66 24.34 -3.52
C PRO A 170 -26.50 24.62 -4.77
N SER A 171 -27.79 24.23 -4.81
CA SER A 171 -28.64 24.45 -5.99
C SER A 171 -28.89 25.94 -6.23
N ARG A 172 -28.93 26.35 -7.49
CA ARG A 172 -29.20 27.74 -7.87
C ARG A 172 -30.57 28.21 -7.36
N GLU A 173 -31.57 27.33 -7.35
CA GLU A 173 -32.91 27.62 -6.83
C GLU A 173 -32.88 28.04 -5.34
N CYS A 174 -32.17 27.30 -4.48
CA CYS A 174 -32.06 27.66 -3.07
C CYS A 174 -31.20 28.90 -2.83
N GLN A 175 -30.20 29.13 -3.68
CA GLN A 175 -29.34 30.33 -3.60
C GLN A 175 -30.09 31.60 -4.03
N THR A 176 -30.84 31.54 -5.13
CA THR A 176 -31.62 32.67 -5.65
C THR A 176 -32.80 33.00 -4.73
N ASN A 177 -33.51 31.99 -4.24
CA ASN A 177 -34.67 32.19 -3.37
C ASN A 177 -34.31 32.49 -1.91
N ARG A 178 -33.03 32.43 -1.53
CA ARG A 178 -32.52 32.56 -0.15
C ARG A 178 -33.27 31.67 0.85
N SER A 179 -33.82 30.55 0.38
CA SER A 179 -34.62 29.62 1.17
C SER A 179 -33.79 28.80 2.14
N GLY A 180 -32.46 28.72 1.93
CA GLY A 180 -31.54 28.09 2.87
C GLY A 180 -31.89 26.63 3.17
N GLY A 181 -32.33 25.90 2.14
CA GLY A 181 -32.81 24.52 2.28
C GLY A 181 -31.80 23.60 2.97
N ARG A 182 -32.30 22.78 3.88
CA ARG A 182 -31.49 21.84 4.67
C ARG A 182 -31.26 20.57 3.86
N LEU A 183 -30.02 20.11 3.85
CA LEU A 183 -29.61 18.89 3.19
C LEU A 183 -29.68 17.70 4.14
N TYR A 184 -30.30 16.61 3.70
CA TYR A 184 -30.34 15.34 4.43
C TYR A 184 -29.59 14.27 3.65
N LEU A 185 -28.64 13.59 4.30
CA LEU A 185 -27.87 12.50 3.70
C LEU A 185 -28.77 11.29 3.41
N ARG A 186 -28.71 10.76 2.19
CA ARG A 186 -29.47 9.59 1.74
C ARG A 186 -28.52 8.41 1.54
N SER A 187 -28.61 7.39 2.39
CA SER A 187 -27.80 6.17 2.26
C SER A 187 -28.08 5.42 0.95
N GLN A 188 -29.32 5.38 0.47
CA GLN A 188 -29.68 4.64 -0.75
C GLN A 188 -29.09 5.25 -2.03
N GLY A 189 -28.94 6.59 -2.08
CA GLY A 189 -28.32 7.29 -3.21
C GLY A 189 -26.80 7.44 -3.08
N SER A 190 -26.24 7.01 -1.95
CA SER A 190 -24.82 7.17 -1.63
C SER A 190 -24.02 5.95 -2.09
N LYS A 191 -22.79 6.18 -2.56
CA LYS A 191 -21.88 5.13 -2.99
C LYS A 191 -20.96 4.70 -1.85
N PHE A 192 -21.03 3.42 -1.49
CA PHE A 192 -20.14 2.80 -0.52
C PHE A 192 -19.12 1.90 -1.21
N ILE A 193 -17.91 1.86 -0.67
CA ILE A 193 -16.89 0.89 -1.02
C ILE A 193 -16.66 -0.03 0.17
N LYS A 194 -16.32 -1.30 -0.09
CA LYS A 194 -15.92 -2.21 0.98
C LYS A 194 -14.59 -1.71 1.54
N PHE A 195 -14.54 -1.49 2.84
CA PHE A 195 -13.33 -1.10 3.56
C PHE A 195 -13.06 -2.13 4.64
N GLN A 196 -11.84 -2.67 4.64
CA GLN A 196 -11.44 -3.64 5.66
C GLN A 196 -10.48 -2.98 6.61
N GLN A 197 -10.88 -2.89 7.88
CA GLN A 197 -9.97 -2.50 8.93
C GLN A 197 -9.30 -3.76 9.47
N LEU A 198 -7.99 -3.70 9.53
CA LEU A 198 -7.15 -4.75 10.11
C LEU A 198 -6.66 -4.23 11.45
N GLN A 199 -6.81 -5.05 12.46
CA GLN A 199 -6.37 -4.78 13.82
C GLN A 199 -5.36 -5.85 14.19
N ILE A 200 -4.18 -5.42 14.60
CA ILE A 200 -3.13 -6.31 15.08
C ILE A 200 -3.18 -6.24 16.60
N GLN A 201 -3.45 -7.37 17.22
CA GLN A 201 -3.39 -7.54 18.65
C GLN A 201 -2.06 -8.20 19.01
N GLU A 202 -1.44 -7.73 20.09
CA GLU A 202 -0.28 -8.43 20.64
C GLU A 202 -0.68 -9.83 21.07
N HIS A 203 0.20 -10.79 20.81
CA HIS A 203 0.11 -12.08 21.46
C HIS A 203 0.57 -11.88 22.91
N ASP A 204 -0.30 -12.11 23.92
CA ASP A 204 0.05 -12.78 25.19
C ASP A 204 -1.09 -12.84 26.23
N ASP A 205 -1.03 -13.93 27.00
CA ASP A 205 -1.96 -14.50 28.00
C ASP A 205 -2.27 -13.62 29.23
N ARG A 206 -2.04 -12.30 29.15
CA ARG A 206 -2.42 -11.34 30.20
C ARG A 206 -2.87 -10.04 29.56
N HIS A 207 -4.20 -9.94 29.41
CA HIS A 207 -5.05 -8.76 29.12
C HIS A 207 -4.35 -7.41 28.90
N VAL A 208 -4.70 -6.72 27.80
CA VAL A 208 -5.26 -5.35 27.79
C VAL A 208 -5.92 -5.07 26.41
N GLN A 209 -7.08 -4.41 26.43
CA GLN A 209 -7.77 -3.82 25.27
C GLN A 209 -7.01 -2.60 24.74
N LEU A 210 -6.78 -2.51 23.44
CA LEU A 210 -6.29 -1.27 22.81
C LEU A 210 -7.13 -0.88 21.59
N LEU A 211 -7.69 0.32 21.68
CA LEU A 211 -8.36 1.03 20.60
C LEU A 211 -7.31 1.73 19.72
N SER A 212 -7.35 1.37 18.44
CA SER A 212 -6.98 2.17 17.26
C SER A 212 -5.55 2.70 17.18
N ILE A 213 -4.71 1.98 16.41
CA ILE A 213 -3.67 2.59 15.57
C ILE A 213 -3.86 2.03 14.16
N GLN A 214 -3.98 2.93 13.18
CA GLN A 214 -4.10 2.61 11.76
C GLN A 214 -2.83 1.89 11.28
N LEU A 215 -2.91 0.57 11.09
CA LEU A 215 -1.99 -0.18 10.25
C LEU A 215 -2.76 -0.74 9.05
N PHE A 216 -2.53 -0.12 7.90
CA PHE A 216 -2.91 -0.56 6.55
C PHE A 216 -1.57 -0.96 5.89
N CYS A 217 -1.36 -2.16 5.35
CA CYS A 217 -1.72 -2.47 3.96
C CYS A 217 -1.62 -3.97 3.57
N LYS A 218 -1.57 -4.98 4.47
CA LYS A 218 -1.04 -6.32 4.06
C LYS A 218 -1.80 -7.61 4.40
N VAL A 219 -3.02 -7.56 4.95
CA VAL A 219 -3.69 -8.80 5.42
C VAL A 219 -4.71 -9.35 4.40
N MET A 220 -5.04 -8.62 3.35
CA MET A 220 -6.24 -8.92 2.55
C MET A 220 -6.10 -9.92 1.41
N GLU A 221 -4.90 -10.27 0.97
CA GLU A 221 -4.71 -11.19 -0.16
C GLU A 221 -4.48 -12.65 0.26
N LEU A 222 -4.12 -12.91 1.53
CA LEU A 222 -3.85 -14.27 2.03
C LEU A 222 -5.09 -15.16 2.20
N VAL A 223 -6.31 -14.60 2.17
CA VAL A 223 -7.56 -15.37 2.43
C VAL A 223 -8.09 -16.04 1.16
N VAL A 224 -7.62 -15.65 -0.02
CA VAL A 224 -8.16 -16.18 -1.30
C VAL A 224 -7.38 -17.40 -1.81
N ASP A 225 -6.07 -17.50 -1.53
CA ASP A 225 -5.25 -18.60 -2.06
C ASP A 225 -5.11 -19.81 -1.12
N GLU A 226 -5.24 -19.66 0.19
CA GLU A 226 -5.22 -20.80 1.12
C GLU A 226 -6.63 -21.14 1.63
N GLY A 227 -7.26 -22.10 0.95
CA GLY A 227 -8.51 -22.70 1.40
C GLY A 227 -8.47 -23.09 2.88
N LYS A 228 -9.38 -22.49 3.66
CA LYS A 228 -9.84 -22.89 5.00
C LYS A 228 -8.83 -23.69 5.86
N LYS A 229 -7.74 -23.05 6.31
CA LYS A 229 -7.01 -23.51 7.51
C LYS A 229 -6.70 -22.31 8.43
N PRO A 230 -6.73 -22.51 9.76
CA PRO A 230 -6.41 -21.46 10.73
C PRO A 230 -4.93 -21.05 10.59
N LEU A 231 -4.71 -19.74 10.43
CA LEU A 231 -3.42 -19.08 10.24
C LEU A 231 -2.59 -19.08 11.53
N GLU A 232 -1.87 -20.16 11.81
CA GLU A 232 -0.87 -20.24 12.90
C GLU A 232 0.58 -20.16 12.42
N LYS A 233 0.84 -20.02 11.11
CA LYS A 233 2.21 -20.05 10.58
C LYS A 233 2.53 -18.83 9.73
N ILE A 234 3.33 -17.95 10.33
CA ILE A 234 4.43 -17.20 9.71
C ILE A 234 4.07 -16.57 8.36
N VAL A 235 3.58 -15.32 8.39
CA VAL A 235 3.34 -14.52 7.20
C VAL A 235 4.68 -14.07 6.60
N ASN A 236 5.33 -14.99 5.89
CA ASN A 236 6.34 -14.73 4.88
C ASN A 236 5.64 -14.94 3.52
N LYS A 237 5.83 -13.97 2.60
CA LYS A 237 5.30 -13.93 1.22
C LYS A 237 3.89 -13.34 1.05
N SER A 238 3.84 -12.03 0.78
CA SER A 238 3.76 -11.47 -0.58
C SER A 238 2.65 -11.97 -1.54
N LEU A 239 1.95 -11.02 -2.21
CA LEU A 239 1.30 -11.02 -3.56
C LEU A 239 -0.26 -11.09 -3.59
N TYR A 240 -1.10 -10.35 -4.34
CA TYR A 240 -1.03 -9.26 -5.36
C TYR A 240 -2.42 -8.54 -5.61
N PRO A 241 -2.48 -7.36 -6.31
CA PRO A 241 -3.34 -6.20 -6.07
C PRO A 241 -4.34 -5.82 -7.21
N LEU A 242 -5.10 -4.74 -6.98
CA LEU A 242 -6.12 -4.07 -7.83
C LEU A 242 -5.82 -3.95 -9.34
#